data_AF-A0AA39NBR4-F1
#
_entry.id   AF-A0AA39NBR4-F1
#
_cell.length_a   1.000
_cell.length_b   1.000
_cell.length_c   1.000
_cell.angle_alpha   90.00
_cell.angle_beta   90.00
_cell.angle_gamma   90.00
#
_symmetry.space_group_name_H-M   'P 1'
#
loop_
_entity.id
_entity.type
_entity.pdbx_description
1 polymer ?
#
loop_
_entity_poly.entity_id
_entity_poly.type
_entity_poly.pdbx_seq_one_letter_code
_entity_poly.pdbx_strand_id
1 'polypeptide(L)'
;MVHSDSSVTIKLTVINEKPNCILDGRGDEAVDIKSSATPQRYRLVDCIVLTEDKTLRIYEFTNFLVVAYCAVSYVWCNIPSSDSFVEDIKFDVKGTEEADPINTDELHHACMASLRGCTYLWLDRLYIMQTSKDDKRWKIKEIYRMYQSCDV
;
A
#
# COMPACT_ATOMS: atom_id res chain seq x y z
N MET A 1 35.82 -19.86 11.37
CA MET A 1 35.04 -18.66 11.72
C MET A 1 33.68 -18.83 11.06
N VAL A 2 32.68 -19.29 11.82
CA VAL A 2 31.35 -19.57 11.30
C VAL A 2 30.60 -18.24 11.26
N HIS A 3 30.30 -17.73 10.07
CA HIS A 3 29.33 -16.64 9.95
C HIS A 3 27.96 -17.24 10.26
N SER A 4 27.46 -16.98 11.46
CA SER A 4 26.07 -17.23 11.82
C SER A 4 25.20 -16.30 11.00
N ASP A 5 24.65 -16.82 9.91
CA ASP A 5 23.60 -16.15 9.15
C ASP A 5 22.30 -16.28 9.96
N SER A 6 22.09 -15.33 10.87
CA SER A 6 20.83 -15.19 11.59
C SER A 6 19.79 -14.70 10.57
N SER A 7 19.15 -15.61 9.85
CA SER A 7 18.00 -15.28 9.02
C SER A 7 16.96 -14.59 9.90
N VAL A 8 16.81 -13.27 9.74
CA VAL A 8 15.76 -12.50 10.39
C VAL A 8 14.45 -13.02 9.83
N THR A 9 13.73 -13.84 10.60
CA THR A 9 12.40 -14.32 10.22
C THR A 9 11.45 -13.12 10.18
N ILE A 10 11.14 -12.66 8.98
CA ILE A 10 10.12 -11.64 8.77
C ILE A 10 8.76 -12.30 8.98
N LYS A 11 8.04 -11.89 10.03
CA LYS A 11 6.64 -12.25 10.15
C LYS A 11 5.83 -11.36 9.20
N LEU A 12 5.38 -11.98 8.11
CA LEU A 12 4.50 -11.40 7.11
C LEU A 12 3.04 -11.75 7.48
N THR A 13 2.18 -10.75 7.59
CA THR A 13 0.74 -10.97 7.82
C THR A 13 -0.07 -10.25 6.76
N VAL A 14 -1.01 -10.95 6.11
CA VAL A 14 -2.01 -10.30 5.25
C VAL A 14 -3.02 -9.58 6.15
N ILE A 15 -3.14 -8.28 5.99
CA ILE A 15 -4.05 -7.44 6.80
C ILE A 15 -5.24 -6.93 5.99
N ASN A 16 -5.17 -6.97 4.67
CA ASN A 16 -6.30 -6.67 3.80
C ASN A 16 -6.17 -7.51 2.53
N GLU A 17 -7.30 -8.04 2.07
CA GLU A 17 -7.41 -8.76 0.81
C GLU A 17 -8.82 -8.54 0.27
N LYS A 18 -8.94 -7.73 -0.78
CA LYS A 18 -10.22 -7.36 -1.39
C LYS A 18 -10.10 -7.31 -2.91
N PRO A 19 -10.95 -8.01 -3.67
CA PRO A 19 -11.02 -7.86 -5.13
C PRO A 19 -11.36 -6.43 -5.54
N ASN A 20 -10.79 -5.94 -6.65
CA ASN A 20 -11.00 -4.58 -7.14
C ASN A 20 -12.48 -4.29 -7.43
N CYS A 21 -13.24 -5.27 -7.92
CA CYS A 21 -14.67 -5.12 -8.23
C CYS A 21 -15.56 -4.76 -7.04
N ILE A 22 -15.05 -4.87 -5.80
CA ILE A 22 -15.74 -4.47 -4.57
C ILE A 22 -14.99 -3.35 -3.80
N LEU A 23 -14.03 -2.70 -4.46
CA LEU A 23 -13.30 -1.54 -3.97
C LEU A 23 -13.91 -0.25 -4.54
N ASP A 24 -15.23 -0.10 -4.46
CA ASP A 24 -15.96 1.13 -4.80
C ASP A 24 -16.43 1.90 -3.56
N GLY A 25 -16.07 1.40 -2.37
CA GLY A 25 -16.48 1.94 -1.09
C GLY A 25 -16.05 3.39 -0.87
N ARG A 26 -17.04 4.23 -0.53
CA ARG A 26 -16.86 5.64 -0.14
C ARG A 26 -17.38 5.90 1.26
N GLY A 27 -16.86 6.93 1.91
CA GLY A 27 -17.32 7.34 3.24
C GLY A 27 -17.26 6.22 4.29
N ASP A 28 -18.40 5.62 4.64
CA ASP A 28 -18.47 4.51 5.62
C ASP A 28 -18.01 3.16 5.06
N GLU A 29 -18.01 2.99 3.74
CA GLU A 29 -17.52 1.79 3.07
C GLU A 29 -16.06 1.93 2.60
N ALA A 30 -15.45 3.10 2.85
CA ALA A 30 -14.05 3.37 2.55
C ALA A 30 -13.12 2.28 3.11
N VAL A 31 -12.01 2.04 2.43
CA VAL A 31 -11.00 1.09 2.89
C VAL A 31 -10.44 1.57 4.23
N ASP A 32 -10.67 0.78 5.28
CA ASP A 32 -10.11 0.97 6.62
C ASP A 32 -9.34 -0.28 7.04
N ILE A 33 -8.04 -0.10 7.32
CA ILE A 33 -7.17 -1.18 7.80
C ILE A 33 -7.11 -1.23 9.34
N LYS A 34 -7.80 -0.33 10.06
CA LYS A 34 -7.69 -0.23 11.52
C LYS A 34 -8.05 -1.52 12.27
N SER A 35 -9.05 -2.24 11.79
CA SER A 35 -9.55 -3.46 12.44
C SER A 35 -8.64 -4.67 12.27
N SER A 36 -7.77 -4.66 11.25
CA SER A 36 -6.92 -5.79 10.88
C SER A 36 -5.41 -5.53 11.02
N ALA A 37 -4.98 -4.27 10.97
CA ALA A 37 -3.58 -3.88 11.06
C ALA A 37 -3.13 -3.61 12.50
N THR A 38 -1.85 -3.87 12.78
CA THR A 38 -1.22 -3.50 14.05
C THR A 38 -0.60 -2.11 13.92
N PRO A 39 -0.83 -1.16 14.84
CA PRO A 39 -0.17 0.13 14.81
C PRO A 39 1.37 0.02 14.74
N GLN A 40 2.01 1.01 14.11
CA GLN A 40 3.46 1.17 14.03
C GLN A 40 4.18 0.03 13.29
N ARG A 41 3.61 -0.36 12.15
CA ARG A 41 4.17 -1.40 11.28
C ARG A 41 4.43 -0.90 9.87
N TYR A 42 5.37 -1.54 9.19
CA TYR A 42 5.59 -1.32 7.76
C TYR A 42 4.55 -2.13 6.99
N ARG A 43 4.04 -1.56 5.90
CA ARG A 43 3.00 -2.21 5.11
C ARG A 43 3.24 -1.94 3.64
N LEU A 44 3.01 -2.94 2.80
CA LEU A 44 3.24 -2.90 1.35
C LEU A 44 2.10 -3.60 0.62
N VAL A 45 1.79 -3.11 -0.58
CA VAL A 45 0.87 -3.76 -1.52
C VAL A 45 1.61 -4.86 -2.27
N ASP A 46 0.95 -6.00 -2.46
CA ASP A 46 1.42 -7.10 -3.31
C ASP A 46 1.14 -6.78 -4.79
N CYS A 47 2.18 -6.45 -5.56
CA CYS A 47 2.02 -6.07 -6.96
C CYS A 47 1.59 -7.23 -7.85
N ILE A 48 1.97 -8.46 -7.51
CA ILE A 48 1.64 -9.65 -8.31
C ILE A 48 0.14 -9.89 -8.22
N VAL A 49 -0.38 -9.96 -6.99
CA VAL A 49 -1.80 -10.23 -6.74
C VAL A 49 -2.70 -9.10 -7.26
N LEU A 50 -2.24 -7.85 -7.18
CA LEU A 50 -3.01 -6.74 -7.73
C LEU A 50 -3.10 -6.80 -9.27
N THR A 51 -2.03 -7.23 -9.95
CA THR A 51 -1.97 -7.22 -11.43
C THR A 51 -2.56 -8.49 -12.06
N GLU A 52 -2.32 -9.66 -11.46
CA GLU A 52 -2.81 -10.95 -11.96
C GLU A 52 -4.25 -11.23 -11.50
N ASP A 53 -4.53 -11.06 -10.21
CA ASP A 53 -5.82 -11.44 -9.60
C ASP A 53 -6.76 -10.24 -9.39
N LYS A 54 -6.34 -9.02 -9.79
CA LYS A 54 -7.08 -7.78 -9.56
C LYS A 54 -7.54 -7.63 -8.10
N THR A 55 -6.66 -7.96 -7.17
CA THR A 55 -6.98 -8.00 -5.73
C THR A 55 -6.01 -7.14 -4.93
N LEU A 56 -6.54 -6.20 -4.16
CA LEU A 56 -5.76 -5.39 -3.24
C LEU A 56 -5.38 -6.22 -2.02
N ARG A 57 -4.18 -6.80 -2.05
CA ARG A 57 -3.55 -7.47 -0.91
C ARG A 57 -2.51 -6.57 -0.27
N ILE A 58 -2.63 -6.36 1.04
CA ILE A 58 -1.68 -5.56 1.84
C ILE A 58 -1.03 -6.47 2.88
N TYR A 59 0.29 -6.49 2.87
CA TYR A 59 1.08 -7.13 3.91
C TYR A 59 1.51 -6.16 4.99
N GLU A 60 1.63 -6.67 6.20
CA GLU A 60 2.22 -6.01 7.35
C GLU A 60 3.51 -6.70 7.78
N PHE A 61 4.51 -5.89 8.12
CA PHE A 61 5.87 -6.28 8.50
C PHE A 61 6.23 -5.72 9.87
N THR A 62 6.78 -6.60 10.71
CA THR A 62 7.18 -6.27 12.10
C THR A 62 8.46 -5.44 12.15
N ASN A 63 9.43 -5.77 11.30
CA ASN A 63 10.75 -5.16 11.23
C ASN A 63 10.90 -4.37 9.94
N PHE A 64 11.96 -3.56 9.87
CA PHE A 64 12.27 -2.83 8.64
C PHE A 64 12.46 -3.79 7.47
N LEU A 65 12.04 -3.33 6.29
CA LEU A 65 11.92 -4.15 5.10
C LEU A 65 13.31 -4.53 4.58
N VAL A 66 13.49 -5.83 4.31
CA VAL A 66 14.62 -6.39 3.55
C VAL A 66 14.14 -7.00 2.23
N VAL A 67 12.92 -6.63 1.82
CA VAL A 67 12.29 -7.01 0.55
C VAL A 67 12.43 -5.86 -0.43
N ALA A 68 12.53 -6.17 -1.73
CA ALA A 68 12.58 -5.13 -2.75
C ALA A 68 11.20 -4.49 -2.95
N TYR A 69 11.14 -3.15 -2.92
CA TYR A 69 9.88 -2.41 -3.10
C TYR A 69 10.10 -1.08 -3.82
N CYS A 70 9.07 -0.65 -4.56
CA CYS A 70 8.97 0.70 -5.10
C CYS A 70 8.24 1.62 -4.12
N ALA A 71 8.65 2.88 -4.05
CA ALA A 71 7.95 3.90 -3.27
C ALA A 71 7.27 4.93 -4.18
N VAL A 72 5.98 5.18 -3.96
CA VAL A 72 5.21 6.19 -4.69
C VAL A 72 4.50 7.09 -3.70
N SER A 73 4.63 8.40 -3.90
CA SER A 73 3.80 9.39 -3.19
C SER A 73 2.48 9.57 -3.93
N TYR A 74 1.38 9.58 -3.20
CA TYR A 74 0.08 9.88 -3.74
C TYR A 74 -0.04 11.39 -3.99
N VAL A 75 0.37 11.80 -5.18
CA VAL A 75 0.19 13.17 -5.70
C VAL A 75 -0.99 13.27 -6.67
N TRP A 76 -1.84 12.24 -6.74
CA TRP A 76 -2.83 12.02 -7.81
C TRP A 76 -4.11 12.86 -7.64
N CYS A 77 -3.96 14.05 -7.07
CA CYS A 77 -5.06 15.00 -6.88
C CYS A 77 -5.33 15.75 -8.20
N ASN A 78 -6.59 15.85 -8.61
CA ASN A 78 -7.09 16.50 -9.83
C ASN A 78 -6.62 15.89 -11.16
N ILE A 79 -6.26 14.60 -11.20
CA ILE A 79 -6.01 13.94 -12.48
C ILE A 79 -7.38 13.59 -13.10
N PRO A 80 -7.75 14.16 -14.26
CA PRO A 80 -8.98 13.76 -14.93
C PRO A 80 -8.88 12.29 -15.29
N SER A 81 -9.91 11.51 -14.94
CA SER A 81 -9.98 10.09 -15.31
C SER A 81 -9.79 9.96 -16.81
N SER A 82 -8.74 9.27 -17.24
CA SER A 82 -8.54 8.96 -18.65
C SER A 82 -9.73 8.13 -19.15
N ASP A 83 -10.21 8.42 -20.36
CA ASP A 83 -11.36 7.74 -21.00
C ASP A 83 -11.11 6.25 -21.37
N SER A 84 -10.24 5.52 -20.66
CA SER A 84 -9.96 4.08 -20.83
C SER A 84 -9.33 3.51 -19.54
N PHE A 85 -9.60 2.31 -19.00
CA PHE A 85 -10.15 1.05 -19.56
C PHE A 85 -11.10 0.36 -18.55
N VAL A 86 -12.22 -0.19 -19.06
CA VAL A 86 -13.09 -1.24 -18.47
C VAL A 86 -13.87 -0.92 -17.19
N GLU A 87 -13.31 -0.34 -16.12
CA GLU A 87 -14.04 -0.07 -14.86
C GLU A 87 -13.43 1.15 -14.13
N ASP A 88 -14.12 2.32 -14.10
CA ASP A 88 -13.70 3.52 -13.34
C ASP A 88 -13.89 3.33 -11.81
N ILE A 89 -13.30 2.27 -11.27
CA ILE A 89 -13.41 1.93 -9.85
C ILE A 89 -12.42 2.76 -9.06
N LYS A 90 -13.00 3.51 -8.13
CA LYS A 90 -12.34 4.45 -7.25
C LYS A 90 -12.82 4.20 -5.83
N PHE A 91 -11.89 4.15 -4.87
CA PHE A 91 -12.23 4.02 -3.45
C PHE A 91 -11.58 5.10 -2.60
N ASP A 92 -12.25 5.39 -1.49
CA ASP A 92 -11.71 6.25 -0.45
C ASP A 92 -10.92 5.40 0.56
N VAL A 93 -9.97 6.05 1.24
CA VAL A 93 -9.34 5.50 2.44
C VAL A 93 -9.93 6.23 3.66
N LYS A 94 -10.47 5.48 4.62
CA LYS A 94 -11.15 6.04 5.79
C LYS A 94 -10.22 7.00 6.54
N GLY A 95 -10.69 8.17 6.96
CA GLY A 95 -9.87 9.20 7.63
C GLY A 95 -9.05 10.09 6.69
N THR A 96 -9.35 10.05 5.39
CA THR A 96 -8.81 10.95 4.34
C THR A 96 -9.92 11.46 3.42
N GLU A 97 -11.07 11.81 3.99
CA GLU A 97 -12.28 12.18 3.24
C GLU A 97 -12.11 13.43 2.37
N GLU A 98 -11.13 14.29 2.66
CA GLU A 98 -10.85 15.53 1.91
C GLU A 98 -9.95 15.35 0.68
N ALA A 99 -9.41 14.15 0.45
CA ALA A 99 -8.47 13.91 -0.64
C ALA A 99 -9.06 12.99 -1.71
N ASP A 100 -8.61 13.12 -2.96
CA ASP A 100 -9.22 12.42 -4.10
C ASP A 100 -9.14 10.89 -3.99
N PRO A 101 -10.17 10.14 -4.40
CA PRO A 101 -10.17 8.69 -4.28
C PRO A 101 -9.05 8.04 -5.10
N ILE A 102 -8.57 6.88 -4.65
CA ILE A 102 -7.55 6.11 -5.36
C ILE A 102 -8.21 5.41 -6.54
N ASN A 103 -7.70 5.64 -7.75
CA ASN A 103 -8.11 4.91 -8.93
C ASN A 103 -7.39 3.54 -8.97
N THR A 104 -8.17 2.47 -9.11
CA THR A 104 -7.64 1.11 -9.20
C THR A 104 -6.78 0.87 -10.45
N ASP A 105 -7.04 1.56 -11.56
CA ASP A 105 -6.22 1.49 -12.78
C ASP A 105 -4.85 2.16 -12.58
N GLU A 106 -4.79 3.30 -11.91
CA GLU A 106 -3.53 3.98 -11.60
C GLU A 106 -2.68 3.12 -10.65
N LEU A 107 -3.32 2.53 -9.64
CA LEU A 107 -2.67 1.59 -8.74
C LEU A 107 -2.18 0.35 -9.48
N HIS A 108 -2.98 -0.19 -10.41
CA HIS A 108 -2.60 -1.31 -11.27
C HIS A 108 -1.38 -0.97 -12.14
N HIS A 109 -1.36 0.21 -12.78
CA HIS A 109 -0.21 0.66 -13.56
C HIS A 109 1.05 0.86 -12.71
N ALA A 110 0.92 1.43 -11.52
CA ALA A 110 2.03 1.56 -10.57
C ALA A 110 2.60 0.19 -10.18
N CYS A 111 1.75 -0.80 -9.92
CA CYS A 111 2.17 -2.17 -9.64
C CYS A 111 2.83 -2.83 -10.87
N MET A 112 2.26 -2.71 -12.07
CA MET A 112 2.85 -3.21 -13.32
C MET A 112 4.24 -2.61 -13.57
N ALA A 113 4.41 -1.31 -13.33
CA ALA A 113 5.70 -0.64 -13.45
C ALA A 113 6.69 -1.17 -12.41
N SER A 114 6.23 -1.39 -11.17
CA SER A 114 7.04 -1.91 -10.07
C SER A 114 7.59 -3.31 -10.34
N LEU A 115 6.79 -4.18 -10.97
CA LEU A 115 7.17 -5.57 -11.29
C LEU A 115 8.38 -5.71 -12.23
N ARG A 116 8.92 -4.60 -12.76
CA ARG A 116 10.19 -4.60 -13.49
C ARG A 116 11.43 -4.83 -12.61
N GLY A 117 11.28 -4.77 -11.29
CA GLY A 117 12.37 -5.01 -10.34
C GLY A 117 11.92 -5.29 -8.90
N CYS A 118 10.67 -5.01 -8.56
CA CYS A 118 10.12 -5.09 -7.21
C CYS A 118 8.79 -5.85 -7.19
N THR A 119 8.58 -6.67 -6.17
CA THR A 119 7.30 -7.38 -5.97
C THR A 119 6.29 -6.57 -5.16
N TYR A 120 6.75 -5.49 -4.53
CA TYR A 120 5.95 -4.73 -3.58
C TYR A 120 5.93 -3.24 -3.92
N LEU A 121 4.81 -2.60 -3.58
CA LEU A 121 4.62 -1.16 -3.70
C LEU A 121 4.29 -0.54 -2.34
N TRP A 122 4.93 0.58 -2.05
CA TRP A 122 4.62 1.44 -0.92
C TRP A 122 3.93 2.71 -1.43
N LEU A 123 2.64 2.88 -1.11
CA LEU A 123 1.83 4.06 -1.49
C LEU A 123 1.28 4.82 -0.27
N ASP A 124 1.65 6.10 -0.15
CA ASP A 124 1.51 6.89 1.08
C ASP A 124 0.18 7.00 1.77
N ARG A 125 -0.89 6.91 1.00
CA ARG A 125 -2.23 6.96 1.53
C ARG A 125 -2.75 5.62 2.06
N LEU A 126 -2.35 4.50 1.44
CA LEU A 126 -2.91 3.16 1.71
C LEU A 126 -2.35 2.50 2.95
N TYR A 127 -1.08 2.75 3.27
CA TYR A 127 -0.38 2.00 4.31
C TYR A 127 -0.44 2.67 5.70
N ILE A 128 -1.02 3.86 5.81
CA ILE A 128 -1.17 4.57 7.09
C ILE A 128 -2.52 4.20 7.68
N MET A 129 -2.56 3.80 8.94
CA MET A 129 -3.82 3.70 9.67
C MET A 129 -4.31 5.12 9.96
N GLN A 130 -5.02 5.71 9.01
CA GLN A 130 -5.36 7.14 9.00
C GLN A 130 -6.15 7.59 10.23
N THR A 131 -6.94 6.68 10.82
CA THR A 131 -7.75 6.95 12.00
C THR A 131 -6.97 6.79 13.33
N SER A 132 -5.66 6.48 13.27
CA SER A 132 -4.78 6.34 14.44
C SER A 132 -3.73 7.44 14.48
N LYS A 133 -3.78 8.26 15.54
CA LYS A 133 -2.78 9.33 15.77
C LYS A 133 -1.39 8.77 16.01
N ASP A 134 -1.28 7.62 16.69
CA ASP A 134 0.01 6.99 16.99
C ASP A 134 0.65 6.39 15.75
N ASP A 135 -0.13 5.72 14.89
CA ASP A 135 0.36 5.17 13.63
C ASP A 135 0.79 6.29 12.68
N LYS A 136 -0.02 7.35 12.55
CA LYS A 136 0.32 8.56 11.76
C LYS A 136 1.64 9.18 12.22
N ARG A 137 1.80 9.45 13.52
CA ARG A 137 3.04 10.04 14.07
C ARG A 137 4.26 9.15 13.83
N TRP A 138 4.11 7.85 14.03
CA TRP A 138 5.18 6.90 13.77
C TRP A 138 5.53 6.89 12.28
N LYS A 139 4.54 6.87 11.39
CA LYS A 139 4.79 6.82 9.96
C LYS A 139 5.50 8.07 9.44
N ILE A 140 5.12 9.26 9.90
CA ILE A 140 5.81 10.51 9.54
C ILE A 140 7.32 10.43 9.83
N LYS A 141 7.71 9.78 10.94
CA LYS A 141 9.13 9.58 11.27
C LYS A 141 9.81 8.58 10.34
N GLU A 142 9.09 7.57 9.88
CA GLU A 142 9.63 6.49 9.04
C GLU A 142 9.62 6.79 7.54
N ILE A 143 8.82 7.76 7.06
CA ILE A 143 8.68 8.08 5.62
C ILE A 143 10.03 8.31 4.95
N TYR A 144 10.91 9.10 5.57
CA TYR A 144 12.24 9.37 5.00
C TYR A 144 13.04 8.07 4.81
N ARG A 145 13.01 7.18 5.81
CA ARG A 145 13.71 5.90 5.76
C ARG A 145 13.13 4.98 4.69
N MET A 146 11.82 5.01 4.49
CA MET A 146 11.15 4.25 3.44
C MET A 146 11.56 4.72 2.04
N TYR A 147 11.62 6.02 1.79
CA TYR A 147 12.13 6.52 0.51
C TYR A 147 13.62 6.26 0.33
N GLN A 148 14.42 6.34 1.39
CA GLN A 148 15.85 6.09 1.30
C GLN A 148 16.20 4.63 0.97
N SER A 149 15.33 3.69 1.36
CA SER A 149 15.62 2.25 1.26
C SER A 149 14.84 1.55 0.14
N CYS A 150 14.02 2.27 -0.63
CA CYS A 150 13.35 1.68 -1.78
C CYS A 150 14.33 1.44 -2.92
N ASP A 151 13.99 0.51 -3.80
CA ASP A 151 14.79 0.19 -4.98
C ASP A 151 14.45 1.11 -6.16
N VAL A 152 13.24 1.66 -6.17
CA VAL A 152 12.70 2.59 -7.19
C VAL A 152 11.81 3.64 -6.54
#